data_AF-A0A8H8WYJ7-F1
#
_entry.id   AF-A0A8H8WYJ7-F1
#
_cell.length_a   1.000
_cell.length_b   1.000
_cell.length_c   1.000
_cell.angle_alpha   90.00
_cell.angle_beta   90.00
_cell.angle_gamma   90.00
#
_symmetry.space_group_name_H-M   'P 1'
#
loop_
_entity.id
_entity.type
_entity.pdbx_description
1 polymer ?
#
loop_
_entity_poly.entity_id
_entity_poly.type
_entity_poly.pdbx_seq_one_letter_code
_entity_poly.pdbx_strand_id
1 'polypeptide(L)'
;MVLAAPAFGQTIEDGSGARIGPTDTALVLELVQRNLTGPDAKVSALRRSGASHICGSVNVKNRDGLYTGERGFLVDVQARTFGRVPDGPELLDPRATGFREKEAIRESYFRLCLDE
;
A
#
# COMPACT_ATOMS: atom_id res chain seq x y z
N MET A 1 5.43 17.29 -30.88
CA MET A 1 4.50 16.25 -30.38
C MET A 1 4.97 15.89 -28.98
N VAL A 2 4.41 16.53 -27.95
CA VAL A 2 4.79 16.25 -26.55
C VAL A 2 3.94 15.07 -26.10
N LEU A 3 4.58 13.92 -25.90
CA LEU A 3 3.97 12.77 -25.24
C LEU A 3 3.71 13.19 -23.79
N ALA A 4 2.46 13.55 -23.48
CA ALA A 4 2.02 13.67 -22.11
C ALA A 4 2.17 12.28 -21.46
N ALA A 5 3.18 12.13 -20.60
CA ALA A 5 3.21 11.00 -19.68
C ALA A 5 1.88 11.02 -18.89
N PRO A 6 1.22 9.88 -18.66
CA PRO A 6 0.04 9.85 -17.81
C PRO A 6 0.42 10.51 -16.47
N ALA A 7 -0.27 11.61 -16.14
CA ALA A 7 -0.13 12.25 -14.85
C ALA A 7 -0.69 11.27 -13.82
N PHE A 8 0.19 10.48 -13.21
CA PHE A 8 -0.20 9.58 -12.12
C PHE A 8 -0.67 10.44 -10.95
N GLY A 9 -1.94 10.32 -10.57
CA GLY A 9 -2.58 11.07 -9.49
C GLY A 9 -2.26 10.53 -8.09
N GLN A 10 -1.37 9.54 -8.00
CA GLN A 10 -0.94 8.98 -6.73
C GLN A 10 -0.06 10.00 -6.02
N THR A 11 -0.57 10.54 -4.93
CA THR A 11 0.11 11.52 -4.11
C THR A 11 0.23 11.02 -2.69
N ILE A 12 1.33 11.41 -2.06
CA ILE A 12 1.47 11.29 -0.62
C ILE A 12 0.79 12.50 0.00
N GLU A 13 -0.35 12.29 0.65
CA GLU A 13 -1.24 13.39 1.07
C GLU A 13 -0.72 14.16 2.27
N ASP A 14 0.12 13.53 3.09
CA ASP A 14 0.55 14.04 4.41
C ASP A 14 2.04 14.40 4.48
N GLY A 15 2.75 14.33 3.34
CA GLY A 15 4.20 14.57 3.28
C GLY A 15 5.07 13.50 3.95
N SER A 16 4.49 12.38 4.40
CA SER A 16 5.21 11.32 5.11
C SER A 16 6.36 10.67 4.32
N GLY A 17 6.34 10.81 2.98
CA GLY A 17 7.44 10.40 2.09
C GLY A 17 8.78 11.02 2.44
N ALA A 18 8.79 12.24 3.00
CA ALA A 18 10.02 12.91 3.43
C ALA A 18 10.76 12.11 4.52
N ARG A 19 10.05 11.31 5.33
CA ARG A 19 10.64 10.53 6.43
C ARG A 19 11.33 9.24 5.96
N ILE A 20 10.89 8.68 4.84
CA ILE A 20 11.46 7.45 4.26
C ILE A 20 12.52 7.76 3.18
N GLY A 21 12.52 8.99 2.66
CA GLY A 21 13.43 9.46 1.62
C GLY A 21 12.87 9.27 0.20
N PRO A 22 13.43 9.98 -0.80
CA PRO A 22 12.87 10.04 -2.14
C PRO A 22 12.93 8.70 -2.90
N THR A 23 14.01 7.93 -2.73
CA THR A 23 14.18 6.62 -3.38
C THR A 23 13.11 5.63 -2.93
N ASP A 24 12.91 5.50 -1.63
CA ASP A 24 11.93 4.57 -1.07
C ASP A 24 10.50 5.06 -1.31
N THR A 25 10.28 6.38 -1.29
CA THR A 25 9.01 6.99 -1.72
C THR A 25 8.65 6.60 -3.14
N ALA A 26 9.59 6.71 -4.08
CA ALA A 26 9.37 6.34 -5.47
C ALA A 26 9.06 4.84 -5.61
N LEU A 27 9.77 3.98 -4.88
CA LEU A 27 9.51 2.54 -4.87
C LEU A 27 8.12 2.21 -4.31
N VAL A 28 7.71 2.85 -3.22
CA VAL A 28 6.38 2.64 -2.63
C VAL A 28 5.30 2.99 -3.65
N LEU A 29 5.40 4.16 -4.31
CA LEU A 29 4.43 4.57 -5.33
C LEU A 29 4.43 3.61 -6.53
N GLU A 30 5.62 3.19 -7.00
CA GLU A 30 5.76 2.18 -8.07
C GLU A 30 5.01 0.88 -7.71
N LEU A 31 5.20 0.37 -6.49
CA LEU A 31 4.58 -0.88 -6.05
C LEU A 31 3.08 -0.72 -5.80
N VAL A 32 2.64 0.38 -5.23
CA VAL A 32 1.21 0.72 -5.06
C VAL A 32 0.52 0.73 -6.43
N GLN A 33 1.11 1.39 -7.42
CA GLN A 33 0.58 1.45 -8.77
C GLN A 33 0.47 0.08 -9.44
N ARG A 34 1.48 -0.78 -9.27
CA ARG A 34 1.47 -2.12 -9.88
C ARG A 34 0.44 -3.05 -9.26
N ASN A 35 0.16 -2.90 -7.96
CA ASN A 35 -0.65 -3.84 -7.21
C ASN A 35 -2.09 -3.37 -6.97
N LEU A 36 -2.38 -2.08 -7.09
CA LEU A 36 -3.73 -1.53 -6.88
C LEU A 36 -4.36 -1.05 -8.19
N THR A 37 -5.63 -1.42 -8.37
CA THR A 37 -6.44 -0.98 -9.50
C THR A 37 -6.96 0.44 -9.26
N GLY A 38 -6.19 1.46 -9.64
CA GLY A 38 -6.65 2.85 -9.58
C GLY A 38 -5.52 3.88 -9.72
N PRO A 39 -5.63 4.86 -10.64
CA PRO A 39 -4.60 5.91 -10.78
C PRO A 39 -4.60 6.93 -9.63
N ASP A 40 -5.66 6.95 -8.81
CA ASP A 40 -5.91 7.95 -7.76
C ASP A 40 -5.73 7.38 -6.34
N ALA A 41 -4.86 6.38 -6.16
CA ALA A 41 -4.58 5.85 -4.84
C ALA A 41 -3.94 6.94 -3.96
N LYS A 42 -4.59 7.26 -2.84
CA LYS A 42 -4.07 8.21 -1.85
C LYS A 42 -3.19 7.48 -0.87
N VAL A 43 -1.94 7.90 -0.72
CA VAL A 43 -0.97 7.27 0.19
C VAL A 43 -0.70 8.22 1.36
N SER A 44 -0.66 7.69 2.57
CA SER A 44 -0.46 8.44 3.81
C SER A 44 0.30 7.60 4.85
N ALA A 45 0.67 8.23 5.96
CA ALA A 45 1.23 7.61 7.16
C ALA A 45 2.50 6.76 6.90
N LEU A 46 3.31 7.11 5.90
CA LEU A 46 4.54 6.38 5.60
C LEU A 46 5.52 6.46 6.77
N ARG A 47 6.01 5.29 7.19
CA ARG A 47 7.05 5.12 8.21
C ARG A 47 7.92 3.91 7.89
N ARG A 48 9.21 3.98 8.22
CA ARG A 48 10.07 2.80 8.22
C ARG A 48 9.72 1.92 9.41
N SER A 49 9.77 0.61 9.19
CA SER A 49 9.73 -0.41 10.24
C SER A 49 10.91 -1.35 10.06
N GLY A 50 11.76 -1.43 11.08
CA GLY A 50 12.99 -2.23 11.03
C GLY A 50 13.93 -1.83 9.88
N ALA A 51 14.66 -2.81 9.34
CA ALA A 51 15.74 -2.57 8.38
C ALA A 51 15.27 -2.41 6.93
N SER A 52 14.19 -3.08 6.53
CA SER A 52 13.79 -3.20 5.12
C SER A 52 12.31 -2.95 4.86
N HIS A 53 11.51 -2.65 5.88
CA HIS A 53 10.07 -2.53 5.72
C HIS A 53 9.60 -1.08 5.80
N ILE A 54 8.54 -0.80 5.06
CA ILE A 54 7.82 0.47 5.10
C ILE A 54 6.35 0.18 5.31
N CYS A 55 5.79 0.80 6.33
CA CYS A 55 4.38 0.74 6.64
C CYS A 55 3.73 2.04 6.17
N GLY A 56 2.47 1.96 5.76
CA GLY A 56 1.68 3.13 5.42
C GLY A 56 0.20 2.82 5.37
N SER A 57 -0.55 3.80 4.91
CA SER A 57 -1.98 3.72 4.65
C SER A 57 -2.25 4.08 3.19
N VAL A 58 -3.19 3.37 2.58
CA VAL A 58 -3.65 3.64 1.23
C VAL A 58 -5.17 3.71 1.21
N ASN A 59 -5.71 4.67 0.46
CA ASN A 59 -7.14 4.79 0.22
C ASN A 59 -7.40 4.75 -1.28
N VAL A 60 -8.17 3.77 -1.72
CA VAL A 60 -8.52 3.56 -3.13
C VAL A 60 -10.01 3.72 -3.35
N LYS A 61 -10.36 4.19 -4.55
CA LYS A 61 -11.74 4.26 -4.99
C LYS A 61 -12.27 2.85 -5.29
N ASN A 62 -13.53 2.60 -4.95
CA ASN A 62 -14.26 1.45 -5.46
C ASN A 62 -14.64 1.66 -6.93
N ARG A 63 -15.37 0.68 -7.50
CA ARG A 63 -15.89 0.75 -8.87
C ARG A 63 -16.83 1.93 -9.11
N ASP A 64 -17.45 2.45 -8.06
CA ASP A 64 -18.34 3.62 -8.12
C ASP A 64 -17.58 4.95 -8.00
N GLY A 65 -16.24 4.92 -7.91
CA GLY A 65 -15.40 6.10 -7.80
C GLY A 65 -15.31 6.69 -6.39
N LEU A 66 -15.79 5.98 -5.37
CA LEU A 66 -15.82 6.43 -3.98
C LEU A 66 -14.67 5.85 -3.16
N TYR A 67 -13.98 6.69 -2.39
CA TYR A 67 -12.98 6.22 -1.43
C TYR A 67 -13.63 5.40 -0.32
N THR A 68 -13.12 4.20 -0.09
CA THR A 68 -13.70 3.20 0.83
C THR A 68 -13.07 3.19 2.22
N GLY A 69 -12.22 4.18 2.47
CA GLY A 69 -11.49 4.35 3.73
C GLY A 69 -10.05 3.88 3.63
N GLU A 70 -9.22 4.36 4.54
CA GLU A 70 -7.81 4.01 4.59
C GLU A 70 -7.62 2.53 4.96
N ARG A 71 -6.60 1.93 4.35
CA ARG A 71 -6.16 0.56 4.63
C ARG A 71 -4.67 0.56 4.83
N GLY A 72 -4.23 -0.12 5.90
CA GLY A 72 -2.82 -0.37 6.13
C GLY A 72 -2.21 -1.12 4.94
N PHE A 73 -0.96 -0.84 4.65
CA PHE A 73 -0.14 -1.66 3.78
C PHE A 73 1.30 -1.75 4.30
N LEU A 74 1.99 -2.77 3.81
CA LEU A 74 3.39 -3.05 4.06
C LEU A 74 4.12 -3.17 2.72
N VAL A 75 5.32 -2.59 2.65
CA VAL A 75 6.28 -2.79 1.57
C VAL A 75 7.56 -3.39 2.14
N ASP A 76 8.05 -4.46 1.51
CA ASP A 76 9.44 -4.91 1.69
C ASP A 76 10.29 -4.30 0.58
N VAL A 77 11.20 -3.40 0.95
CA VAL A 77 12.04 -2.65 0.02
C VAL A 77 13.09 -3.57 -0.65
N GLN A 78 13.55 -4.62 0.05
CA GLN A 78 14.55 -5.55 -0.49
C GLN A 78 13.90 -6.55 -1.44
N ALA A 79 12.80 -7.17 -1.01
CA ALA A 79 12.05 -8.11 -1.84
C ALA A 79 11.23 -7.42 -2.94
N ARG A 80 11.05 -6.10 -2.84
CA ARG A 80 10.19 -5.27 -3.70
C ARG A 80 8.76 -5.81 -3.78
N THR A 81 8.22 -6.20 -2.63
CA THR A 81 6.87 -6.74 -2.50
C THR A 81 5.95 -5.73 -1.81
N PHE A 82 4.67 -5.81 -2.13
CA PHE A 82 3.63 -4.97 -1.57
C PHE A 82 2.49 -5.85 -1.05
N GLY A 83 2.04 -5.56 0.17
CA GLY A 83 0.89 -6.22 0.78
C GLY A 83 -0.07 -5.19 1.37
N ARG A 84 -1.26 -5.05 0.77
CA ARG A 84 -2.37 -4.31 1.38
C ARG A 84 -3.04 -5.20 2.42
N VAL A 85 -3.30 -4.65 3.60
CA VAL A 85 -4.09 -5.35 4.62
C VAL A 85 -5.48 -5.66 4.03
N PRO A 86 -5.88 -6.94 4.01
CA PRO A 86 -7.17 -7.36 3.48
C PRO A 86 -8.32 -6.83 4.35
N ASP A 87 -9.47 -6.61 3.73
CA ASP A 87 -10.71 -6.30 4.42
C ASP A 87 -11.25 -7.53 5.16
N GLY A 88 -12.01 -7.31 6.25
CA GLY A 88 -12.63 -8.39 7.03
C GLY A 88 -13.39 -9.41 6.17
N PRO A 89 -14.25 -8.99 5.22
CA PRO A 89 -14.93 -9.88 4.29
C PRO A 89 -14.00 -10.77 3.45
N GLU A 90 -12.78 -10.32 3.15
CA GLU A 90 -11.81 -11.08 2.35
C GLU A 90 -11.17 -12.25 3.12
N LEU A 91 -11.40 -12.29 4.43
CA LEU A 91 -10.85 -13.26 5.37
C LEU A 91 -11.93 -14.14 6.01
N LEU A 92 -13.15 -14.13 5.47
CA LEU A 92 -14.26 -14.93 6.01
C LEU A 92 -14.22 -16.40 5.59
N ASP A 93 -13.64 -16.72 4.43
CA ASP A 93 -13.58 -18.09 3.91
C ASP A 93 -12.13 -18.58 3.79
N PRO A 94 -11.68 -19.50 4.67
CA PRO A 94 -10.35 -20.11 4.60
C PRO A 94 -10.05 -20.88 3.31
N ARG A 95 -11.08 -21.23 2.53
CA ARG A 95 -10.96 -21.95 1.26
C ARG A 95 -10.91 -21.01 0.06
N ALA A 96 -11.11 -19.71 0.26
CA ALA A 96 -11.02 -18.73 -0.81
C ALA A 96 -9.60 -18.69 -1.40
N THR A 97 -9.51 -18.52 -2.72
CA THR A 97 -8.24 -18.33 -3.42
C THR A 97 -7.50 -17.13 -2.84
N GLY A 98 -6.22 -17.32 -2.50
CA GLY A 98 -5.38 -16.26 -1.93
C GLY A 98 -5.60 -16.01 -0.44
N PHE A 99 -6.46 -16.78 0.26
CA PHE A 99 -6.70 -16.61 1.70
C PHE A 99 -5.40 -16.62 2.53
N ARG A 100 -4.53 -17.62 2.30
CA ARG A 100 -3.26 -17.75 3.06
C ARG A 100 -2.32 -16.57 2.83
N GLU A 101 -2.27 -16.03 1.61
CA GLU A 101 -1.44 -14.86 1.30
C GLU A 101 -1.97 -13.61 2.00
N LYS A 102 -3.30 -13.43 1.99
CA LYS A 102 -3.97 -12.33 2.71
C LYS A 102 -3.76 -12.42 4.21
N GLU A 103 -3.85 -13.62 4.80
CA GLU A 103 -3.52 -13.81 6.22
C GLU A 103 -2.06 -13.52 6.53
N ALA A 104 -1.13 -13.99 5.71
CA ALA A 104 0.30 -13.72 5.90
C ALA A 104 0.62 -12.21 5.83
N ILE A 105 -0.04 -11.47 4.93
CA ILE A 105 0.06 -10.00 4.87
C ILE A 105 -0.49 -9.37 6.14
N ARG A 106 -1.67 -9.81 6.61
CA ARG A 106 -2.26 -9.32 7.87
C ARG A 106 -1.31 -9.54 9.04
N GLU A 107 -0.85 -10.76 9.25
CA GLU A 107 0.08 -11.09 10.33
C GLU A 107 1.37 -10.27 10.27
N SER A 108 1.95 -10.12 9.07
CA SER A 108 3.15 -9.32 8.87
C SER A 108 2.92 -7.85 9.18
N TYR A 109 1.78 -7.29 8.76
CA TYR A 109 1.42 -5.91 9.07
C TYR A 109 1.22 -5.69 10.57
N PHE A 110 0.52 -6.59 11.26
CA PHE A 110 0.34 -6.45 12.71
C PHE A 110 1.68 -6.44 13.45
N ARG A 111 2.54 -7.42 13.16
CA ARG A 111 3.86 -7.55 13.78
C ARG A 111 4.81 -6.38 13.49
N LEU A 112 4.78 -5.84 12.28
CA LEU A 112 5.76 -4.83 11.83
C LEU A 112 5.24 -3.41 11.94
N CYS A 113 3.92 -3.21 11.91
CA CYS A 113 3.32 -1.90 11.73
C CYS A 113 2.36 -1.52 12.86
N LEU A 114 2.04 -2.36 13.83
CA LEU A 114 1.11 -2.01 14.92
C LEU A 114 1.73 -2.07 16.34
N ASP A 115 2.89 -2.70 16.51
CA ASP A 115 3.55 -2.87 17.81
C ASP A 115 4.53 -1.72 18.18
N GLU A 116 4.09 -0.45 18.13
CA GLU A 116 4.80 0.69 18.75
C GLU A 116 4.10 1.19 20.02
#